data_AF-A0A6I5CS25-F1
#
_entry.id   AF-A0A6I5CS25-F1
#
_cell.length_a   1.000
_cell.length_b   1.000
_cell.length_c   1.000
_cell.angle_alpha   90.00
_cell.angle_beta   90.00
_cell.angle_gamma   90.00
#
_symmetry.space_group_name_H-M   'P 1'
#
loop_
_entity.id
_entity.type
_entity.pdbx_description
1 polymer ?
#
loop_
_entity_poly.entity_id
_entity_poly.type
_entity_poly.pdbx_seq_one_letter_code
_entity_poly.pdbx_strand_id
1 'polypeptide(L)'
;HRGVDLGAPPGTAVHAVAAGRVSFAGTVAGRGVVSVELAGTGSPALRTTYEPVRASVPEGAEVAAGEVIGTVEAAGTASHCGSGCLHWGLLRGETYLDPLLLLPPRLLNGGPARLLPVL
;
A
#
# COMPACT_ATOMS: atom_id res chain seq x y z
N HIS A 1 3.14 5.25 12.60
CA HIS A 1 2.45 4.74 11.41
C HIS A 1 3.50 4.17 10.47
N ARG A 2 3.34 2.95 9.92
CA ARG A 2 4.39 2.23 9.15
C ARG A 2 4.23 2.37 7.63
N GLY A 3 3.56 3.44 7.22
CA GLY A 3 3.14 3.73 5.86
C GLY A 3 2.33 5.03 5.82
N VAL A 4 1.49 5.18 4.81
CA VAL A 4 0.51 6.28 4.67
C VAL A 4 -0.87 5.72 4.37
N ASP A 5 -1.91 6.42 4.80
CA ASP A 5 -3.30 6.04 4.47
C ASP A 5 -3.83 6.92 3.34
N LEU A 6 -4.33 6.27 2.30
CA LEU A 6 -4.90 6.91 1.13
C LEU A 6 -6.41 6.75 1.18
N GLY A 7 -7.16 7.86 1.11
CA GLY A 7 -8.62 7.82 1.09
C GLY A 7 -9.13 6.98 -0.09
N ALA A 8 -9.76 5.84 0.21
CA ALA A 8 -10.14 4.85 -0.78
C ALA A 8 -11.36 4.08 -0.26
N PRO A 9 -12.56 4.33 -0.82
CA PRO A 9 -13.75 3.57 -0.46
C PRO A 9 -13.60 2.07 -0.76
N PRO A 10 -14.34 1.20 -0.05
CA PRO A 10 -14.37 -0.22 -0.37
C PRO A 10 -14.73 -0.47 -1.85
N GLY A 11 -14.06 -1.42 -2.48
CA GLY A 11 -14.17 -1.73 -3.91
C GLY A 11 -13.27 -0.88 -4.80
N THR A 12 -12.58 0.15 -4.28
CA THR A 12 -11.59 0.92 -5.06
C THR A 12 -10.49 -0.02 -5.56
N ALA A 13 -10.14 0.08 -6.84
CA ALA A 13 -9.06 -0.69 -7.43
C ALA A 13 -7.70 -0.30 -6.81
N VAL A 14 -6.89 -1.29 -6.48
CA VAL A 14 -5.54 -1.12 -5.95
C VAL A 14 -4.54 -1.50 -7.04
N HIS A 15 -3.62 -0.59 -7.33
CA HIS A 15 -2.65 -0.75 -8.40
C HIS A 15 -1.24 -0.91 -7.83
N ALA A 16 -0.42 -1.76 -8.46
CA ALA A 16 1.00 -1.84 -8.14
C ALA A 16 1.70 -0.52 -8.52
N VAL A 17 2.45 0.06 -7.58
CA VAL A 17 3.17 1.33 -7.83
C VAL A 17 4.26 1.21 -8.91
N ALA A 18 4.85 0.02 -9.03
CA ALA A 18 5.93 -0.29 -9.95
C ALA A 18 5.91 -1.78 -10.31
N ALA A 19 6.65 -2.14 -11.35
CA ALA A 19 6.79 -3.54 -11.74
C ALA A 19 7.53 -4.34 -10.66
N GLY A 20 7.16 -5.60 -10.50
CA GLY A 20 7.75 -6.46 -9.48
C GLY A 20 7.04 -7.79 -9.34
N ARG A 21 7.40 -8.52 -8.28
CA ARG A 21 6.82 -9.83 -7.96
C ARG A 21 6.00 -9.75 -6.69
N VAL A 22 4.81 -10.32 -6.70
CA VAL A 22 3.97 -10.49 -5.51
C VAL A 22 4.68 -11.44 -4.55
N SER A 23 5.17 -10.93 -3.42
CA SER A 23 5.84 -11.72 -2.40
C SER A 23 4.88 -12.27 -1.34
N PHE A 24 3.66 -11.74 -1.29
CA PHE A 24 2.58 -12.23 -0.43
C PHE A 24 1.22 -11.76 -0.95
N ALA A 25 0.22 -12.64 -0.94
CA ALA A 25 -1.18 -12.29 -1.17
C ALA A 25 -2.07 -13.18 -0.29
N GLY A 26 -2.69 -12.61 0.75
CA GLY A 26 -3.46 -13.40 1.71
C GLY A 26 -3.94 -12.57 2.90
N THR A 27 -4.34 -13.24 3.97
CA THR A 27 -4.92 -12.59 5.15
C THR A 27 -3.92 -12.52 6.30
N VAL A 28 -3.74 -11.34 6.88
CA VAL A 28 -2.95 -11.10 8.11
C VAL A 28 -3.86 -10.49 9.16
N ALA A 29 -3.95 -11.13 10.33
CA ALA A 29 -4.81 -10.66 11.44
C ALA A 29 -6.25 -10.30 11.02
N GLY A 30 -6.82 -11.07 10.08
CA GLY A 30 -8.19 -10.88 9.58
C GLY A 30 -8.36 -9.81 8.50
N ARG A 31 -7.28 -9.23 7.97
CA ARG A 31 -7.30 -8.26 6.86
C ARG A 31 -6.57 -8.81 5.64
N GLY A 32 -7.11 -8.59 4.44
CA GLY A 32 -6.40 -8.90 3.21
C GLY A 32 -5.17 -8.00 3.05
N VAL A 33 -4.05 -8.59 2.66
CA VAL A 33 -2.77 -7.92 2.43
C VAL A 33 -2.17 -8.42 1.13
N VAL A 34 -1.67 -7.49 0.31
CA VAL A 34 -0.80 -7.79 -0.83
C VAL A 34 0.56 -7.15 -0.58
N SER A 35 1.64 -7.88 -0.84
CA SER A 35 3.00 -7.35 -0.83
C SER A 35 3.68 -7.58 -2.16
N VAL A 36 4.37 -6.57 -2.68
CA VAL A 36 5.09 -6.62 -3.96
C VAL A 36 6.54 -6.21 -3.75
N GLU A 37 7.48 -7.10 -4.08
CA GLU A 37 8.91 -6.81 -4.17
C GLU A 37 9.21 -6.17 -5.53
N LEU A 38 9.76 -4.95 -5.50
CA LEU A 38 9.90 -4.09 -6.67
C LEU A 38 11.17 -4.44 -7.45
N ALA A 39 11.02 -4.66 -8.75
CA ALA A 39 12.13 -5.00 -9.64
C ALA A 39 13.14 -3.84 -9.74
N GLY A 40 14.44 -4.17 -9.81
CA GLY A 40 15.50 -3.18 -10.06
C GLY A 40 15.80 -2.20 -8.92
N THR A 41 15.32 -2.47 -7.70
CA THR A 41 15.43 -1.54 -6.57
C THR A 41 16.57 -1.86 -5.59
N GLY A 42 17.50 -2.73 -5.99
CA GLY A 42 18.68 -3.12 -5.22
C GLY A 42 18.53 -4.44 -4.46
N SER A 43 19.43 -4.67 -3.50
CA SER A 43 19.43 -5.85 -2.63
C SER A 43 19.61 -5.43 -1.17
N PRO A 44 18.64 -5.70 -0.28
CA PRO A 44 17.34 -6.29 -0.58
C PRO A 44 16.47 -5.34 -1.42
N ALA A 45 15.58 -5.92 -2.23
CA ALA A 45 14.61 -5.17 -3.00
C ALA A 45 13.71 -4.34 -2.07
N LEU A 46 13.24 -3.19 -2.58
CA LEU A 46 12.15 -2.48 -1.95
C LEU A 46 10.88 -3.34 -2.01
N ARG A 47 10.10 -3.33 -0.94
CA ARG A 47 8.82 -4.03 -0.88
C ARG A 47 7.71 -3.08 -0.49
N THR A 48 6.64 -3.06 -1.27
CA THR A 48 5.41 -2.33 -0.93
C THR A 48 4.38 -3.26 -0.33
N THR A 49 3.58 -2.76 0.61
CA THR A 49 2.47 -3.50 1.25
C THR A 49 1.17 -2.72 1.12
N TYR A 50 0.07 -3.41 0.85
CA TYR A 50 -1.25 -2.84 0.59
C TYR A 50 -2.28 -3.54 1.49
N GLU A 51 -2.97 -2.80 2.38
CA GLU A 51 -4.04 -3.33 3.23
C GLU A 51 -5.13 -2.28 3.49
N PRO A 52 -6.40 -2.64 3.72
CA PRO A 52 -6.98 -3.96 3.55
C PRO A 52 -7.34 -4.20 2.07
N VAL A 53 -6.81 -5.26 1.46
CA VAL A 53 -6.97 -5.56 0.03
C VAL A 53 -7.41 -7.00 -0.21
N ARG A 54 -8.53 -7.16 -0.91
CA ARG A 54 -8.88 -8.44 -1.53
C ARG A 54 -8.03 -8.60 -2.77
N ALA A 55 -7.05 -9.49 -2.70
CA ALA A 55 -6.11 -9.75 -3.80
C ALA A 55 -6.83 -10.30 -5.04
N SER A 56 -6.45 -9.82 -6.22
CA SER A 56 -6.83 -10.39 -7.52
C SER A 56 -5.67 -11.14 -8.19
N VAL A 57 -4.48 -11.06 -7.62
CA VAL A 57 -3.25 -11.72 -8.08
C VAL A 57 -2.73 -12.69 -7.01
N PRO A 58 -2.20 -13.86 -7.38
CA PRO A 58 -1.63 -14.81 -6.43
C PRO A 58 -0.19 -14.43 -6.04
N GLU A 59 0.29 -14.99 -4.93
CA GLU A 59 1.72 -14.96 -4.59
C GLU A 59 2.56 -15.57 -5.73
N GLY A 60 3.73 -14.97 -5.97
CA GLY A 60 4.65 -15.36 -7.04
C GLY A 60 4.36 -14.74 -8.41
N ALA A 61 3.20 -14.08 -8.60
CA ALA A 61 2.88 -13.40 -9.85
C ALA A 61 3.84 -12.22 -10.12
N GLU A 62 4.22 -12.04 -11.38
CA GLU A 62 4.84 -10.81 -11.87
C GLU A 62 3.74 -9.80 -12.19
N VAL A 63 3.93 -8.55 -11.80
CA VAL A 63 2.99 -7.46 -12.04
C VAL A 63 3.71 -6.28 -12.70
N ALA A 64 3.02 -5.60 -13.61
CA ALA A 64 3.47 -4.36 -14.21
C ALA A 64 3.16 -3.14 -13.31
N ALA A 65 3.88 -2.05 -13.53
CA ALA A 65 3.51 -0.77 -12.93
C ALA A 65 2.10 -0.36 -13.38
N GLY A 66 1.23 -0.01 -12.44
CA GLY A 66 -0.17 0.34 -12.69
C GLY A 66 -1.10 -0.87 -12.88
N GLU A 67 -0.61 -2.10 -12.79
CA GLU A 67 -1.47 -3.29 -12.85
C GLU A 67 -2.36 -3.39 -11.61
N VAL A 68 -3.62 -3.81 -11.80
CA VAL A 68 -4.56 -4.02 -10.69
C VAL A 68 -4.19 -5.29 -9.93
N ILE A 69 -3.87 -5.13 -8.65
CA ILE A 69 -3.49 -6.23 -7.74
C ILE A 69 -4.60 -6.63 -6.78
N GLY A 70 -5.69 -5.86 -6.74
CA GLY A 70 -6.87 -6.19 -5.95
C GLY A 70 -7.82 -5.01 -5.79
N THR A 71 -8.71 -5.12 -4.81
CA THR A 71 -9.64 -4.05 -4.44
C THR A 71 -9.63 -3.82 -2.93
N VAL A 72 -9.80 -2.58 -2.51
CA VAL A 72 -9.91 -2.21 -1.10
C VAL A 72 -11.09 -2.94 -0.46
N GLU A 73 -10.87 -3.62 0.66
CA GLU A 73 -11.94 -4.30 1.39
C GLU A 73 -12.78 -3.32 2.22
N ALA A 74 -13.98 -3.74 2.59
CA ALA A 74 -14.74 -3.02 3.60
C ALA A 74 -13.95 -3.04 4.92
N ALA A 75 -13.60 -1.86 5.42
CA ALA A 75 -12.85 -1.78 6.66
C ALA A 75 -13.70 -2.33 7.81
N GLY A 76 -13.09 -3.16 8.67
CA GLY A 76 -13.74 -3.62 9.89
C GLY A 76 -14.02 -2.47 10.87
N THR A 77 -14.68 -2.77 11.99
CA THR A 77 -15.13 -1.82 13.02
C THR A 77 -14.03 -0.96 13.67
N ALA A 78 -12.75 -1.21 13.36
CA ALA A 78 -11.58 -0.51 13.89
C ALA A 78 -10.86 0.39 12.86
N SER A 79 -11.55 0.79 11.78
CA SER A 79 -11.01 1.77 10.83
C SER A 79 -11.00 3.18 11.43
N HIS A 80 -9.86 3.87 11.37
CA HIS A 80 -9.80 5.29 11.71
C HIS A 80 -10.28 6.19 10.54
N CYS A 81 -10.43 5.62 9.34
CA CYS A 81 -10.95 6.29 8.16
C CYS A 81 -12.45 6.02 8.02
N GLY A 82 -13.28 7.06 8.17
CA GLY A 82 -14.74 6.94 8.14
C GLY A 82 -15.31 6.41 6.81
N SER A 83 -14.69 6.78 5.69
CA SER A 83 -15.09 6.30 4.35
C SER A 83 -14.26 5.12 3.83
N GLY A 84 -13.35 4.58 4.64
CA GLY A 84 -12.34 3.61 4.21
C GLY A 84 -11.06 4.26 3.65
N CYS A 85 -9.95 3.56 3.82
CA CYS A 85 -8.66 3.94 3.27
C CYS A 85 -7.81 2.69 2.97
N LEU A 86 -6.86 2.88 2.06
CA LEU A 86 -5.78 1.94 1.79
C LEU A 86 -4.55 2.37 2.59
N HIS A 87 -4.09 1.53 3.50
CA HIS A 87 -2.77 1.63 4.10
C HIS A 87 -1.72 1.12 3.11
N TRP A 88 -0.79 1.99 2.77
CA TRP A 88 0.31 1.71 1.85
C TRP A 88 1.65 1.87 2.56
N GLY A 89 2.41 0.78 2.65
CA GLY A 89 3.71 0.73 3.32
C GLY A 89 4.87 0.52 2.35
N LEU A 90 6.07 0.90 2.78
CA LEU A 90 7.33 0.66 2.07
C LEU A 90 8.38 0.12 3.04
N LEU A 91 9.08 -0.93 2.62
CA LEU A 91 10.16 -1.54 3.37
C LEU A 91 11.39 -1.77 2.49
N ARG A 92 12.56 -1.80 3.13
CA ARG A 92 13.78 -2.43 2.63
C ARG A 92 14.24 -3.45 3.66
N GLY A 93 14.17 -4.74 3.31
CA GLY A 93 14.37 -5.82 4.27
C GLY A 93 13.34 -5.73 5.40
N GLU A 94 13.81 -5.43 6.62
CA GLU A 94 12.96 -5.23 7.81
C GLU A 94 12.77 -3.74 8.18
N THR A 95 13.45 -2.83 7.48
CA THR A 95 13.39 -1.40 7.77
C THR A 95 12.22 -0.75 7.04
N TYR A 96 11.33 -0.09 7.77
CA TYR A 96 10.27 0.73 7.20
C TYR A 96 10.82 2.06 6.67
N LEU A 97 10.35 2.44 5.50
CA LEU A 97 10.70 3.70 4.84
C LEU A 97 9.41 4.50 4.60
N ASP A 98 9.57 5.79 4.28
CA ASP A 98 8.44 6.61 3.84
C ASP A 98 8.03 6.19 2.41
N PRO A 99 6.81 5.66 2.19
CA PRO A 99 6.34 5.25 0.86
C PRO A 99 6.21 6.43 -0.12
N LEU A 100 6.07 7.67 0.37
CA LEU A 100 6.01 8.86 -0.48
C LEU A 100 7.31 9.10 -1.27
N LEU A 101 8.42 8.49 -0.84
CA LEU A 101 9.70 8.52 -1.58
C LEU A 101 9.61 7.85 -2.96
N LEU A 102 8.59 7.03 -3.21
CA LEU A 102 8.33 6.42 -4.52
C LEU A 102 7.56 7.33 -5.47
N LEU A 103 6.99 8.44 -4.97
CA LEU A 103 6.20 9.34 -5.78
C LEU A 103 7.06 10.47 -6.36
N PRO A 104 6.80 10.90 -7.61
CA PRO A 104 7.46 12.08 -8.16
C PRO A 104 7.08 13.33 -7.35
N PRO A 105 8.00 14.32 -7.21
CA PRO A 105 7.77 15.52 -6.40
C PRO A 105 6.49 16.29 -6.76
N ARG A 106 6.04 16.22 -8.02
CA ARG A 106 4.81 16.87 -8.49
C ARG A 106 3.53 16.36 -7.82
N LEU A 107 3.54 15.14 -7.28
CA LEU A 107 2.40 14.57 -6.55
C LEU A 107 2.47 14.85 -5.05
N LEU A 108 3.64 15.26 -4.57
CA LEU A 108 3.87 15.62 -3.18
C LEU A 108 3.58 17.12 -3.03
N ASN A 109 2.30 17.47 -2.84
CA ASN A 109 1.95 18.84 -2.46
C ASN A 109 2.52 19.11 -1.06
N GLY A 110 3.75 19.65 -1.02
CA GLY A 110 4.56 19.89 0.18
C GLY A 110 4.07 21.04 1.07
N GLY A 111 2.76 21.24 1.19
CA GLY A 111 2.22 22.09 2.24
C GLY A 111 2.64 21.53 3.61
N PRO A 112 2.91 22.37 4.62
CA PRO A 112 3.33 21.88 5.92
C PRO A 112 2.25 20.95 6.49
N ALA A 113 2.68 19.79 6.99
CA ALA A 113 1.80 18.90 7.74
C ALA A 113 1.18 19.70 8.90
N ARG A 114 -0.14 19.85 8.90
CA ARG A 114 -0.89 20.49 9.98
C ARG A 114 -1.55 19.41 10.82
N LEU A 115 -1.24 19.39 12.11
CA LEU A 115 -1.99 18.59 13.06
C LEU A 115 -3.41 19.18 13.16
N LEU A 116 -4.42 18.34 12.98
CA LEU A 116 -5.80 18.72 13.28
C LEU A 116 -5.96 18.84 14.80
N PRO A 117 -6.72 19.83 15.30
CA PRO A 117 -7.05 19.91 16.72
C PRO A 117 -7.72 18.61 17.17
N VAL A 118 -7.28 18.09 18.31
CA VAL A 118 -7.98 16.98 18.98
C VAL A 118 -9.21 17.61 19.65
N LEU A 119 -10.41 17.18 19.26
CA LEU A 119 -11.66 17.50 19.96
C LEU A 119 -11.90 16.50 21.10
#